data_AF-A0AAE3K8J6-F1
#
_entry.id   AF-A0AAE3K8J6-F1
#
_cell.length_a   1.000
_cell.length_b   1.000
_cell.length_c   1.000
_cell.angle_alpha   90.00
_cell.angle_beta   90.00
_cell.angle_gamma   90.00
#
_symmetry.space_group_name_H-M   'P 1'
#
loop_
_entity.id
_entity.type
_entity.pdbx_description
1 polymer ?
#
loop_
_entity_poly.entity_id
_entity_poly.type
_entity_poly.pdbx_seq_one_letter_code
_entity_poly.pdbx_strand_id
1 'polypeptide(L)'
;MFGGGGMNPRKMQQMMKQMGIDVDEIDAEQVVITTTDGEEIVFDAPQVTQMNAQGTQTYQIVGDPTTREASDDEPAEESAPAAIPADDIQIVATRAGVSEDDARAALEEADGDLAVAIASFE
;
A
#
# COMPACT_ATOMS: atom_id res chain seq x y z
N MET A 1 -18.77 12.31 45.00
CA MET A 1 -19.69 11.57 44.12
C MET A 1 -19.18 11.71 42.69
N PHE A 2 -18.38 10.75 42.22
CA PHE A 2 -18.07 10.64 40.78
C PHE A 2 -19.04 9.61 40.21
N GLY A 3 -20.09 10.11 39.55
CA GLY A 3 -21.16 9.30 38.98
C GLY A 3 -20.63 8.49 37.82
N GLY A 4 -20.41 7.20 38.05
CA GLY A 4 -20.20 6.20 37.03
C GLY A 4 -21.44 6.08 36.15
N GLY A 5 -21.25 6.29 34.85
CA GLY A 5 -22.29 6.25 33.85
C GLY A 5 -21.74 6.86 32.57
N GLY A 6 -20.74 6.20 31.97
CA GLY A 6 -20.20 6.61 30.68
C GLY A 6 -21.34 6.81 29.69
N MET A 7 -21.39 7.98 29.05
CA MET A 7 -22.42 8.29 28.07
C MET A 7 -22.44 7.22 26.97
N ASN A 8 -23.64 6.80 26.56
CA ASN A 8 -23.82 5.82 25.50
C ASN A 8 -23.07 6.28 24.23
N PRO A 9 -22.13 5.49 23.68
CA PRO A 9 -21.31 5.87 22.52
C PRO A 9 -22.12 6.38 21.33
N ARG A 10 -23.27 5.76 21.05
CA ARG A 10 -24.18 6.16 19.96
C ARG A 10 -24.75 7.57 20.16
N LYS A 11 -25.03 7.94 21.41
CA LYS A 11 -25.55 9.27 21.75
C LYS A 11 -24.45 10.33 21.62
N MET A 12 -23.20 9.98 21.91
CA MET A 12 -22.06 10.88 21.71
C MET A 12 -21.78 11.10 20.22
N GLN A 13 -21.77 10.04 19.40
CA GLN A 13 -21.63 10.17 17.94
C GLN A 13 -22.73 11.05 17.34
N GLN A 14 -23.98 10.87 17.76
CA GLN A 14 -25.08 11.71 17.29
C GLN A 14 -24.92 13.19 17.68
N MET A 15 -24.42 13.46 18.89
CA MET A 15 -24.13 14.83 19.34
C MET A 15 -22.95 15.44 18.58
N MET A 16 -21.87 14.67 18.33
CA MET A 16 -20.72 15.12 17.54
C MET A 16 -21.14 15.48 16.12
N LYS A 17 -21.97 14.66 15.49
CA LYS A 17 -22.51 14.92 14.15
C LYS A 17 -23.35 16.21 14.09
N GLN A 18 -24.12 16.51 15.14
CA GLN A 18 -24.85 17.78 15.25
C GLN A 18 -23.92 19.00 15.39
N MET A 19 -22.72 18.80 15.93
CA MET A 19 -21.68 19.84 16.02
C MET A 19 -20.83 19.94 14.74
N GLY A 20 -21.16 19.17 13.69
CA GLY A 20 -20.41 19.14 12.43
C GLY A 20 -19.07 18.40 12.56
N ILE A 21 -19.01 17.42 13.47
CA ILE A 21 -17.88 16.52 13.64
C ILE A 21 -18.32 15.12 13.21
N ASP A 22 -17.72 14.60 12.16
CA ASP A 22 -17.89 13.22 11.70
C ASP A 22 -16.67 12.39 12.09
N VAL A 23 -16.90 11.15 12.52
CA VAL A 23 -15.85 10.21 12.93
C VAL A 23 -16.14 8.87 12.28
N ASP A 24 -15.17 8.36 11.54
CA ASP A 24 -15.26 7.11 10.78
C ASP A 24 -14.03 6.22 11.06
N GLU A 25 -14.26 4.91 11.12
CA GLU A 25 -13.19 3.91 11.15
C GLU A 25 -12.81 3.56 9.70
N ILE A 26 -11.51 3.50 9.42
CA ILE A 26 -10.97 3.12 8.12
C ILE A 26 -10.39 1.71 8.24
N ASP A 27 -10.90 0.80 7.43
CA ASP A 27 -10.36 -0.55 7.26
C ASP A 27 -9.14 -0.47 6.33
N ALA A 28 -7.94 -0.33 6.91
CA ALA A 28 -6.70 -0.10 6.19
C ALA A 28 -5.82 -1.36 6.24
N GLU A 29 -5.37 -1.83 5.08
CA GLU A 29 -4.39 -2.92 4.99
C GLU A 29 -2.98 -2.45 5.35
N GLN A 30 -2.65 -1.19 5.06
CA GLN A 30 -1.34 -0.60 5.33
C GLN A 30 -1.43 0.93 5.48
N VAL A 31 -0.54 1.50 6.29
CA VAL A 31 -0.25 2.95 6.31
C VAL A 31 1.25 3.16 6.18
N VAL A 32 1.66 4.01 5.24
CA VAL A 32 3.06 4.42 5.05
C VAL A 32 3.17 5.92 5.34
N ILE A 33 4.11 6.30 6.22
CA ILE A 33 4.48 7.69 6.47
C ILE A 33 5.87 7.91 5.91
N THR A 34 5.96 8.59 4.76
CA THR A 34 7.23 9.04 4.19
C THR A 34 7.64 10.36 4.83
N THR A 35 8.79 10.40 5.48
CA THR A 35 9.33 11.58 6.14
C THR A 35 10.14 12.44 5.16
N THR A 36 10.42 13.69 5.53
CA THR A 36 11.15 14.63 4.67
C THR A 36 12.62 14.24 4.42
N ASP A 37 13.17 13.36 5.25
CA ASP A 37 14.52 12.80 5.14
C ASP A 37 14.57 11.46 4.40
N GLY A 38 13.44 11.00 3.85
CA GLY A 38 13.37 9.77 3.06
C GLY A 38 13.31 8.50 3.90
N GLU A 39 12.89 8.58 5.17
CA GLU A 39 12.56 7.40 5.97
C GLU A 39 11.08 7.06 5.77
N GLU A 40 10.75 5.78 5.72
CA GLU A 40 9.36 5.31 5.72
C GLU A 40 9.03 4.56 7.00
N ILE A 41 7.97 5.02 7.66
CA ILE A 41 7.36 4.35 8.80
C ILE A 41 6.14 3.59 8.28
N VAL A 42 6.20 2.26 8.32
CA VAL A 42 5.19 1.37 7.76
C VAL A 42 4.42 0.67 8.86
N PHE A 43 3.10 0.79 8.85
CA PHE A 43 2.19 0.05 9.70
C PHE A 43 1.43 -0.98 8.86
N ASP A 44 1.55 -2.26 9.18
CA ASP A 44 0.76 -3.33 8.55
C ASP A 44 -0.51 -3.59 9.35
N ALA A 45 -1.66 -3.62 8.66
CA ALA A 45 -3.01 -3.74 9.24
C ALA A 45 -3.27 -2.85 10.48
N PRO A 46 -3.02 -1.52 10.40
CA PRO A 46 -3.25 -0.63 11.53
C PRO A 46 -4.73 -0.40 11.80
N GLN A 47 -5.05 -0.04 13.05
CA GLN A 47 -6.34 0.57 13.35
C GLN A 47 -6.28 2.06 13.00
N VAL A 48 -7.12 2.49 12.07
CA VAL A 48 -7.18 3.89 11.59
C VAL A 48 -8.55 4.50 11.87
N THR A 49 -8.56 5.65 12.53
CA THR A 49 -9.77 6.45 12.75
C THR A 49 -9.59 7.83 12.13
N GLN A 50 -10.56 8.26 11.33
CA GLN A 50 -10.61 9.58 10.71
C GLN A 50 -11.67 10.44 11.42
N MET A 51 -11.31 11.67 11.77
CA MET A 51 -12.21 12.68 12.32
C MET A 51 -12.21 13.89 11.41
N ASN A 52 -13.38 14.31 10.94
CA ASN A 52 -13.57 15.55 10.21
C ASN A 52 -14.33 16.56 11.07
N ALA A 53 -13.67 17.65 11.44
CA ALA A 53 -14.28 18.76 12.15
C ALA A 53 -14.21 20.02 11.29
N GLN A 54 -15.37 20.50 10.81
CA GLN A 54 -15.47 21.74 10.03
C GLN A 54 -14.53 21.78 8.81
N GLY A 55 -14.33 20.63 8.15
CA GLY A 55 -13.44 20.51 6.98
C GLY A 55 -11.97 20.22 7.32
N THR A 56 -11.59 20.24 8.60
CA THR A 56 -10.26 19.81 9.05
C THR A 56 -10.29 18.31 9.35
N GLN A 57 -9.45 17.54 8.66
CA GLN A 57 -9.35 16.09 8.87
C GLN A 57 -8.19 15.77 9.80
N THR A 58 -8.42 14.87 10.76
CA THR A 58 -7.41 14.33 11.66
C THR A 58 -7.47 12.81 11.62
N TYR A 59 -6.32 12.17 11.52
CA TYR A 59 -6.20 10.72 11.46
C TYR A 59 -5.48 10.24 12.72
N GLN A 60 -6.02 9.21 13.38
CA GLN A 60 -5.39 8.50 14.47
C GLN A 60 -5.03 7.10 13.98
N ILE A 61 -3.74 6.79 13.99
CA ILE A 61 -3.19 5.50 13.57
C ILE A 61 -2.65 4.81 14.82
N VAL A 62 -3.09 3.57 15.06
CA VAL A 62 -2.62 2.73 16.17
C VAL A 62 -2.16 1.38 15.60
N GLY A 63 -0.91 1.02 15.86
CA GLY A 63 -0.29 -0.23 15.42
C GLY A 63 1.20 -0.27 15.79
N ASP A 64 1.86 -1.35 15.39
CA ASP A 64 3.30 -1.56 15.58
C ASP A 64 4.03 -1.26 14.26
N PRO A 65 4.76 -0.13 14.13
CA PRO A 65 5.42 0.23 12.88
C PRO A 65 6.78 -0.44 12.69
N THR A 66 7.17 -0.58 11.43
CA THR A 66 8.55 -0.86 11.00
C THR A 66 9.13 0.34 10.26
N THR A 67 10.45 0.44 10.22
CA THR A 67 11.17 1.53 9.54
C THR A 67 12.00 0.98 8.39
N ARG A 68 11.95 1.63 7.23
CA ARG A 68 12.83 1.36 6.08
C ARG A 68 13.29 2.66 5.43
N GLU A 69 14.43 2.62 4.75
CA GLU A 69 14.79 3.71 3.84
C GLU A 69 13.74 3.73 2.70
N ALA A 70 13.29 4.92 2.31
CA ALA A 70 12.50 5.09 1.10
C ALA A 70 13.38 4.63 -0.06
N SER A 71 13.20 3.39 -0.49
CA SER A 71 13.58 2.98 -1.83
C SER A 71 12.95 3.99 -2.79
N ASP A 72 13.69 4.45 -3.80
CA ASP A 72 13.21 5.28 -4.93
C ASP A 72 12.13 4.55 -5.78
N ASP A 73 11.28 3.76 -5.16
CA ASP A 73 10.09 3.14 -5.71
C ASP A 73 8.90 3.96 -5.20
N GLU A 74 8.52 4.92 -6.04
CA GLU A 74 7.33 5.75 -5.94
C GLU A 74 6.08 4.97 -5.51
N PRO A 75 5.09 5.65 -4.90
CA PRO A 75 3.86 5.02 -4.46
C PRO A 75 3.19 4.31 -5.63
N ALA A 76 2.66 3.12 -5.34
CA ALA A 76 1.84 2.34 -6.26
C ALA A 76 0.56 3.09 -6.65
N GLU A 77 0.68 4.04 -7.56
CA GLU A 77 -0.36 4.33 -8.52
C GLU A 77 -0.24 3.32 -9.67
N GLU A 78 -1.38 2.72 -9.98
CA GLU A 78 -1.60 1.77 -11.06
C GLU A 78 -0.80 2.12 -12.32
N SER A 79 -0.11 1.11 -12.90
CA SER A 79 0.56 1.09 -14.23
C SER A 79 2.09 1.14 -14.26
N ALA A 80 2.79 0.46 -13.34
CA ALA A 80 4.11 -0.10 -13.66
C ALA A 80 3.93 -1.59 -14.02
N PRO A 81 4.50 -2.11 -15.12
CA PRO A 81 4.43 -3.54 -15.40
C PRO A 81 5.04 -4.26 -14.20
N ALA A 82 4.31 -5.25 -13.66
CA ALA A 82 4.78 -6.06 -12.55
C ALA A 82 6.22 -6.46 -12.81
N ALA A 83 7.14 -6.10 -11.91
CA ALA A 83 8.54 -6.43 -12.06
C ALA A 83 8.66 -7.93 -12.33
N ILE A 84 9.14 -8.28 -13.52
CA ILE A 84 9.17 -9.67 -13.99
C ILE A 84 10.05 -10.46 -13.01
N PRO A 85 9.56 -11.60 -12.46
CA PRO A 85 10.33 -12.40 -11.53
C PRO A 85 11.68 -12.81 -12.12
N ALA A 86 12.76 -12.69 -11.33
CA ALA A 86 14.09 -13.10 -11.76
C ALA A 86 14.16 -14.58 -12.20
N ASP A 87 13.34 -15.43 -11.56
CA ASP A 87 13.22 -16.84 -11.92
C ASP A 87 12.66 -17.02 -13.34
N ASP A 88 11.69 -16.20 -13.75
CA ASP A 88 11.09 -16.26 -15.09
C ASP A 88 12.09 -15.80 -16.17
N ILE A 89 12.84 -14.73 -15.89
CA ILE A 89 13.95 -14.27 -16.74
C ILE A 89 14.96 -15.40 -16.93
N GLN A 90 15.33 -16.08 -15.86
CA GLN A 90 16.30 -17.18 -15.91
C GLN A 90 15.76 -18.39 -16.69
N ILE A 91 14.46 -18.71 -16.56
CA ILE A 91 13.81 -19.76 -17.36
C ILE A 91 13.87 -19.42 -18.84
N VAL A 92 13.49 -18.21 -19.24
CA VAL A 92 13.52 -17.77 -20.65
C VAL A 92 14.94 -17.74 -21.19
N ALA A 93 15.88 -17.12 -20.47
CA ALA A 93 17.29 -17.06 -20.86
C ALA A 93 17.89 -18.45 -21.08
N THR A 94 17.60 -19.40 -20.18
CA THR A 94 18.10 -20.77 -20.28
C THR A 94 17.45 -21.55 -21.42
N ARG A 95 16.14 -21.36 -21.65
CA ARG A 95 15.37 -22.11 -22.66
C ARG A 95 15.59 -21.59 -24.08
N ALA A 96 15.65 -20.27 -24.25
CA ALA A 96 15.90 -19.61 -25.52
C ALA A 96 17.40 -19.43 -25.82
N GLY A 97 18.29 -19.60 -24.83
CA GLY A 97 19.74 -19.46 -25.00
C GLY A 97 20.20 -18.01 -25.21
N VAL A 98 19.48 -17.05 -24.63
CA VAL A 98 19.73 -15.60 -24.75
C VAL A 98 20.24 -14.99 -23.44
N SER A 99 20.64 -13.72 -23.47
CA SER A 99 21.04 -13.02 -22.25
C SER A 99 19.85 -12.73 -21.33
N GLU A 100 20.10 -12.50 -20.04
CA GLU A 100 19.04 -12.11 -19.09
C GLU A 100 18.36 -10.79 -19.48
N ASP A 101 19.09 -9.89 -20.12
CA ASP A 101 18.54 -8.62 -20.62
C ASP A 101 17.59 -8.84 -21.80
N ASP A 102 17.96 -9.71 -22.74
CA ASP A 102 17.09 -10.09 -23.87
C ASP A 102 15.86 -10.87 -23.38
N ALA A 103 16.04 -11.77 -22.41
CA ALA A 103 14.96 -12.52 -21.78
C ALA A 103 13.99 -11.61 -21.04
N ARG A 104 14.49 -10.58 -20.34
CA ARG A 104 13.66 -9.55 -19.69
C ARG A 104 12.83 -8.80 -20.73
N ALA A 105 13.46 -8.31 -21.79
CA ALA A 105 12.76 -7.58 -22.85
C ALA A 105 11.66 -8.44 -23.52
N ALA A 106 11.91 -9.72 -23.75
CA ALA A 106 10.91 -10.63 -24.32
C ALA A 106 9.74 -10.90 -23.36
N LEU A 107 10.00 -10.98 -22.05
CA LEU A 107 8.93 -11.10 -21.04
C LEU A 107 8.14 -9.80 -20.89
N GLU A 108 8.76 -8.64 -21.07
CA GLU A 108 8.06 -7.35 -21.12
C GLU A 108 7.12 -7.26 -22.33
N GLU A 109 7.58 -7.69 -23.52
CA GLU A 109 6.76 -7.72 -24.74
C GLU A 109 5.65 -8.78 -24.67
N ALA A 110 5.87 -9.87 -23.93
CA ALA A 110 4.92 -10.95 -23.75
C ALA A 110 3.97 -10.75 -22.56
N ASP A 111 3.96 -9.57 -21.92
CA ASP A 111 3.17 -9.29 -20.71
C ASP A 111 3.35 -10.37 -19.61
N GLY A 112 4.57 -10.91 -19.48
CA GLY A 112 4.93 -11.95 -18.52
C GLY A 112 4.61 -13.39 -18.93
N ASP A 113 4.08 -13.65 -20.14
CA ASP A 113 3.83 -15.01 -20.61
C ASP A 113 5.13 -15.71 -21.05
N LEU A 114 5.59 -16.64 -20.20
CA LEU A 114 6.79 -17.45 -20.43
C LEU A 114 6.79 -18.21 -21.77
N ALA A 115 5.63 -18.74 -22.20
CA ALA A 115 5.57 -19.52 -23.43
C ALA A 115 5.68 -18.62 -24.66
N VAL A 116 5.00 -17.46 -24.64
CA VAL A 116 5.10 -16.45 -25.69
C VAL A 116 6.51 -15.86 -25.75
N ALA A 117 7.12 -15.57 -24.61
CA ALA A 117 8.48 -15.05 -24.52
C ALA A 117 9.55 -16.04 -25.00
N ILE A 118 9.38 -17.34 -24.78
CA ILE A 118 10.30 -18.35 -25.34
C ILE A 118 10.10 -18.49 -26.86
N ALA A 119 8.84 -18.49 -27.31
CA ALA A 119 8.51 -18.64 -28.72
C ALA A 119 8.95 -17.45 -29.61
N SER A 120 9.22 -16.29 -29.02
CA SER A 120 9.73 -15.13 -29.78
C SER A 120 11.18 -15.30 -30.28
N PHE A 121 11.90 -16.32 -29.78
CA PHE A 121 13.28 -16.62 -30.14
C PHE A 121 13.45 -17.86 -31.05
N GLU A 122 12.35 -18.48 -31.51
CA GLU A 122 12.36 -19.64 -32.44
C GLU A 122 12.29 -19.26 -33.93
#